data_AF-A0A0Q6YYC8-F1
#
_entry.id   AF-A0A0Q6YYC8-F1
#
_cell.length_a   1.000
_cell.length_b   1.000
_cell.length_c   1.000
_cell.angle_alpha   90.00
_cell.angle_beta   90.00
_cell.angle_gamma   90.00
#
_symmetry.space_group_name_H-M   'P 1'
#
loop_
_entity.id
_entity.type
_entity.pdbx_description
1 polymer ?
#
loop_
_entity_poly.entity_id
_entity_poly.type
_entity_poly.pdbx_seq_one_letter_code
_entity_poly.pdbx_strand_id
1 'polypeptide(L)'
;MTLVQTQTRPVNAHPGHGTPADTRDVAGPRVWGDMTVEVALSVMVAARTGRLVVCDEDGRRVGLVTRAQLTAVRDSLGYTDRIRLRDVADGNGLLALFR
;
A
#
# COMPACT_ATOMS: atom_id res chain seq x y z
N MET A 1 -6.55 -50.43 -28.31
CA MET A 1 -5.92 -49.09 -28.40
C MET A 1 -6.76 -48.14 -27.57
N THR A 2 -6.31 -47.80 -26.36
CA THR A 2 -7.07 -47.02 -25.37
C THR A 2 -6.58 -45.58 -25.39
N LEU A 3 -7.54 -44.66 -25.55
CA LEU A 3 -7.31 -43.24 -25.79
C LEU A 3 -6.93 -42.53 -24.49
N VAL A 4 -5.89 -41.70 -24.58
CA VAL A 4 -5.26 -40.93 -23.51
C VAL A 4 -6.25 -40.00 -22.81
N GLN A 5 -6.35 -40.09 -21.48
CA GLN A 5 -7.04 -39.08 -20.67
C GLN A 5 -6.15 -37.84 -20.51
N THR A 6 -6.46 -36.78 -21.21
CA THR A 6 -5.94 -35.44 -20.95
C THR A 6 -6.69 -34.83 -19.77
N GLN A 7 -6.13 -34.99 -18.56
CA GLN A 7 -6.57 -34.23 -17.39
C GLN A 7 -6.20 -32.76 -17.58
N THR A 8 -7.16 -31.95 -18.02
CA THR A 8 -7.09 -30.49 -17.94
C THR A 8 -7.21 -30.08 -16.48
N ARG A 9 -6.07 -29.91 -15.82
CA ARG A 9 -5.94 -29.28 -14.50
C ARG A 9 -6.49 -27.84 -14.60
N PRO A 10 -7.59 -27.49 -13.91
CA PRO A 10 -7.94 -26.09 -13.75
C PRO A 10 -6.96 -25.48 -12.76
N VAL A 11 -6.17 -24.52 -13.25
CA VAL A 11 -5.37 -23.64 -12.40
C VAL A 11 -6.32 -22.70 -11.65
N ASN A 12 -6.84 -23.17 -10.53
CA ASN A 12 -7.43 -22.30 -9.53
C ASN A 12 -6.29 -21.55 -8.82
N ALA A 13 -5.84 -20.47 -9.43
CA ALA A 13 -5.18 -19.37 -8.75
C ALA A 13 -6.09 -18.15 -8.88
N HIS A 14 -7.13 -18.17 -8.06
CA HIS A 14 -7.93 -17.04 -7.59
C HIS A 14 -7.45 -15.67 -8.09
N PRO A 15 -8.10 -15.05 -9.08
CA PRO A 15 -8.15 -13.60 -9.14
C PRO A 15 -8.95 -13.19 -7.92
N GLY A 16 -8.23 -12.82 -6.86
CA GLY A 16 -8.82 -12.20 -5.68
C GLY A 16 -9.75 -11.10 -6.15
N HIS A 17 -11.03 -11.32 -5.87
CA HIS A 17 -12.15 -10.48 -6.23
C HIS A 17 -11.79 -9.03 -5.91
N GLY A 18 -11.54 -8.23 -6.95
CA GLY A 18 -11.55 -6.78 -6.85
C GLY A 18 -13.00 -6.35 -6.70
N THR A 19 -13.61 -6.63 -5.54
CA THR A 19 -14.83 -5.97 -5.13
C THR A 19 -14.49 -4.49 -5.04
N PRO A 20 -15.13 -3.59 -5.82
CA PRO A 20 -15.10 -2.19 -5.47
C PRO A 20 -15.87 -2.11 -4.16
N ALA A 21 -15.12 -2.09 -3.06
CA ALA A 21 -15.66 -1.82 -1.76
C ALA A 21 -16.27 -0.42 -1.82
N ASP A 22 -17.57 -0.35 -2.12
CA ASP A 22 -18.47 0.67 -1.58
C ASP A 22 -18.61 0.39 -0.08
N THR A 23 -17.48 0.47 0.60
CA THR A 23 -17.44 0.72 2.01
C THR A 23 -17.01 2.17 2.04
N ARG A 24 -17.92 3.04 2.49
CA ARG A 24 -17.54 4.30 3.13
C ARG A 24 -16.69 3.97 4.36
N ASP A 25 -15.50 3.41 4.15
CA ASP A 25 -14.45 3.34 5.14
C ASP A 25 -13.98 4.79 5.24
N VAL A 26 -14.39 5.44 6.33
CA VAL A 26 -14.06 6.84 6.64
C VAL A 26 -12.53 7.03 6.75
N ALA A 27 -11.78 5.93 6.78
CA ALA A 27 -10.33 5.89 6.61
C ALA A 27 -10.01 5.58 5.14
N GLY A 28 -9.19 6.42 4.49
CA GLY A 28 -8.86 6.34 3.07
C GLY A 28 -8.24 5.01 2.58
N PRO A 29 -7.79 4.97 1.31
CA PRO A 29 -7.22 3.79 0.70
C PRO A 29 -6.10 3.16 1.53
N ARG A 30 -6.08 1.83 1.54
CA ARG A 30 -5.13 1.03 2.30
C ARG A 30 -3.94 0.67 1.42
N VAL A 31 -2.76 0.78 2.00
CA VAL A 31 -1.48 0.46 1.36
C VAL A 31 -0.63 -0.38 2.30
N TRP A 32 0.18 -1.25 1.73
CA TRP A 32 1.07 -2.10 2.51
C TRP A 32 2.27 -1.30 3.01
N GLY A 33 2.71 -1.54 4.24
CA GLY A 33 3.84 -0.82 4.83
C GLY A 33 5.17 -0.99 4.11
N ASP A 34 5.31 -2.02 3.27
CA ASP A 34 6.48 -2.22 2.38
C ASP A 34 6.38 -1.40 1.06
N MET A 35 5.30 -0.69 0.76
CA MET A 35 5.26 0.13 -0.46
C MET A 35 6.18 1.36 -0.33
N THR A 36 6.72 1.82 -1.46
CA THR A 36 7.56 3.03 -1.51
C THR A 36 6.71 4.31 -1.46
N VAL A 37 7.36 5.43 -1.20
CA VAL A 37 6.72 6.75 -1.14
C VAL A 37 6.11 7.15 -2.50
N GLU A 38 6.75 6.80 -3.62
CA GLU A 38 6.25 7.11 -4.97
C GLU A 38 4.97 6.34 -5.30
N VAL A 39 4.93 5.05 -4.93
CA VAL A 39 3.73 4.23 -5.11
C VAL A 39 2.59 4.79 -4.26
N ALA A 40 2.87 5.17 -3.02
CA ALA A 40 1.90 5.80 -2.15
C ALA A 40 1.36 7.12 -2.72
N LEU A 41 2.23 7.99 -3.25
CA LEU A 41 1.81 9.23 -3.91
C LEU A 41 0.95 8.95 -5.15
N SER A 42 1.30 7.94 -5.93
CA SER A 42 0.52 7.51 -7.10
C SER A 42 -0.86 7.00 -6.71
N VAL A 43 -0.96 6.19 -5.64
CA VAL A 43 -2.23 5.71 -5.09
C VAL A 43 -3.07 6.89 -4.55
N MET A 44 -2.45 7.87 -3.88
CA MET A 44 -3.15 9.08 -3.43
C MET A 44 -3.76 9.86 -4.59
N VAL A 45 -3.02 10.00 -5.70
CA VAL A 45 -3.51 10.66 -6.92
C VAL A 45 -4.65 9.85 -7.55
N ALA A 46 -4.47 8.53 -7.70
CA ALA A 46 -5.48 7.64 -8.28
C ALA A 46 -6.78 7.64 -7.47
N ALA A 47 -6.68 7.63 -6.14
CA ALA A 47 -7.82 7.63 -5.23
C ALA A 47 -8.31 9.04 -4.84
N ARG A 48 -7.70 10.10 -5.38
CA ARG A 48 -8.03 11.51 -5.09
C ARG A 48 -8.12 11.82 -3.59
N THR A 49 -7.17 11.31 -2.82
CA THR A 49 -7.10 11.46 -1.35
C THR A 49 -5.75 12.03 -0.93
N GLY A 50 -5.74 12.77 0.19
CA GLY A 50 -4.51 13.22 0.83
C GLY A 50 -4.00 12.29 1.94
N ARG A 51 -4.69 11.16 2.19
CA ARG A 51 -4.41 10.26 3.33
C ARG A 51 -4.49 8.81 2.89
N LEU A 52 -3.55 8.00 3.36
CA LEU A 52 -3.52 6.55 3.18
C LEU A 52 -3.34 5.85 4.52
N VAL A 53 -4.03 4.72 4.66
CA VAL A 53 -3.90 3.86 5.83
C VAL A 53 -2.82 2.82 5.56
N VAL A 54 -1.80 2.77 6.40
CA VAL A 54 -0.75 1.76 6.31
C VAL A 54 -1.22 0.51 7.04
N CYS A 55 -1.25 -0.60 6.32
CA CYS A 55 -1.53 -1.91 6.88
C CYS A 55 -0.24 -2.74 6.93
N ASP A 56 -0.13 -3.58 7.96
CA ASP A 56 0.95 -4.56 8.06
C ASP A 56 0.65 -5.81 7.22
N GLU A 57 1.49 -6.82 7.41
CA GLU A 57 1.44 -8.09 6.71
C GLU A 57 0.19 -8.91 7.05
N ASP A 58 -0.34 -8.75 8.27
CA ASP A 58 -1.63 -9.31 8.71
C ASP A 58 -2.84 -8.49 8.22
N GLY A 59 -2.62 -7.42 7.45
CA GLY A 59 -3.67 -6.50 7.01
C GLY A 59 -4.23 -5.63 8.15
N ARG A 60 -3.56 -5.59 9.31
CA ARG A 60 -3.97 -4.72 10.43
C ARG A 60 -3.52 -3.30 10.15
N ARG A 61 -4.36 -2.33 10.51
CA ARG A 61 -3.98 -0.92 10.45
C ARG A 61 -2.86 -0.65 11.46
N VAL A 62 -1.69 -0.30 10.97
CA VAL A 62 -0.52 0.04 11.80
C VAL A 62 -0.18 1.52 11.75
N GLY A 63 -0.68 2.27 10.76
CA GLY A 63 -0.43 3.70 10.70
C GLY A 63 -1.31 4.44 9.71
N LEU A 64 -1.16 5.76 9.71
CA LEU A 64 -1.78 6.67 8.76
C LEU A 64 -0.69 7.60 8.23
N VAL A 65 -0.57 7.68 6.91
CA VAL A 65 0.34 8.62 6.25
C VAL A 65 -0.46 9.66 5.47
N THR A 66 0.06 10.88 5.49
CA THR A 66 -0.52 12.01 4.75
C THR A 66 0.37 12.40 3.58
N ARG A 67 -0.22 13.01 2.56
CA ARG A 67 0.52 13.53 1.39
C ARG A 67 1.63 14.49 1.81
N ALA A 68 1.39 15.32 2.83
CA ALA A 68 2.38 16.26 3.35
C ALA A 68 3.59 15.54 3.95
N GLN A 69 3.36 14.50 4.76
CA GLN A 69 4.43 13.66 5.32
C GLN A 69 5.25 12.96 4.24
N LEU A 70 4.59 12.36 3.25
CA LEU A 70 5.28 11.70 2.13
C LEU A 70 6.10 12.69 1.29
N THR A 71 5.58 13.89 1.07
CA THR A 71 6.30 14.94 0.33
C THR A 71 7.50 15.43 1.11
N ALA A 72 7.35 15.69 2.41
CA ALA A 72 8.44 16.08 3.29
C ALA A 72 9.56 15.03 3.32
N VAL A 73 9.22 13.74 3.42
CA VAL A 73 10.22 12.65 3.35
C VAL A 73 10.92 12.64 1.99
N ARG A 74 10.19 12.79 0.88
CA ARG A 74 10.78 12.81 -0.46
C ARG A 74 11.71 14.00 -0.68
N ASP A 75 11.36 15.16 -0.14
CA ASP A 75 12.17 16.39 -0.26
C ASP A 75 13.37 16.40 0.72
N SER A 76 13.50 15.37 1.56
CA SER A 76 14.58 15.28 2.53
C SER A 76 15.86 14.71 1.92
N LEU A 77 16.99 15.27 2.34
CA LEU A 77 18.33 14.86 1.86
C LEU A 77 18.68 13.39 2.17
N GLY A 78 18.02 12.79 3.16
CA GLY A 78 18.18 11.38 3.52
C GLY A 78 17.26 10.43 2.75
N TYR A 79 16.48 10.92 1.77
CA TYR A 79 15.54 10.09 1.03
C TYR A 79 16.27 9.02 0.21
N THR A 80 15.83 7.78 0.36
CA THR A 80 16.21 6.68 -0.53
C THR A 80 14.94 5.96 -0.97
N ASP A 81 14.95 5.36 -2.16
CA ASP A 81 13.83 4.55 -2.66
C ASP A 81 13.52 3.35 -1.75
N ARG A 82 14.47 3.02 -0.87
CA ARG A 82 14.38 1.95 0.13
C ARG A 82 13.53 2.33 1.33
N ILE A 83 13.19 3.62 1.51
CA ILE A 83 12.30 4.07 2.58
C ILE A 83 10.90 3.53 2.32
N ARG A 84 10.43 2.71 3.27
CA ARG A 84 9.13 2.04 3.20
C ARG A 84 8.07 2.86 3.94
N LEU A 85 6.81 2.74 3.54
CA LEU A 85 5.69 3.42 4.20
C LEU A 85 5.57 3.13 5.70
N ARG A 86 5.97 1.93 6.15
CA ARG A 86 6.01 1.57 7.57
C ARG A 86 7.00 2.42 8.35
N ASP A 87 8.15 2.75 7.77
CA ASP A 87 9.19 3.58 8.39
C ASP A 87 8.73 5.03 8.55
N VAL A 88 8.04 5.53 7.52
CA VAL A 88 7.37 6.85 7.53
C VAL A 88 6.26 6.92 8.58
N ALA A 89 5.47 5.85 8.71
CA ALA A 89 4.35 5.77 9.66
C ALA A 89 4.80 5.57 11.12
N ASP A 90 5.88 4.83 11.34
CA ASP A 90 6.50 4.57 12.65
C ASP A 90 7.25 5.80 13.19
N GLY A 91 7.44 6.83 12.36
CA GLY A 91 8.12 8.06 12.76
C GLY A 91 9.63 7.87 12.95
N ASN A 92 10.18 6.80 12.37
CA ASN A 92 11.59 6.44 12.50
C ASN A 92 12.43 7.35 11.58
N GLY A 93 12.66 8.58 12.04
CA GLY A 93 13.89 9.31 11.69
C GLY A 93 13.74 10.71 11.13
N LEU A 94 12.59 11.12 10.56
CA LEU A 94 12.58 12.40 9.81
C LEU A 94 11.33 13.28 9.95
N LEU A 95 10.21 12.72 10.42
CA LEU A 95 8.93 13.45 10.48
C LEU A 95 8.59 14.05 11.84
N ALA A 96 9.37 13.78 12.89
CA ALA A 96 9.18 14.40 14.20
C ALA A 96 9.37 15.94 14.19
N LEU A 97 9.93 16.50 13.11
CA LEU A 97 10.19 17.94 12.93
C LEU A 97 9.04 18.72 12.28
N PHE A 98 8.00 18.06 11.77
CA PHE A 98 6.89 18.70 11.03
C PHE A 98 5.54 18.66 11.78
N ARG A 99 5.55 18.52 13.11
CA ARG A 99 4.34 18.55 13.94
C ARG A 99 4.04 19.95 14.46
#